data_AF-X6N8G9-F1
#
_entry.id   AF-X6N8G9-F1
#
_cell.length_a   1.000
_cell.length_b   1.000
_cell.length_c   1.000
_cell.angle_alpha   90.00
_cell.angle_beta   90.00
_cell.angle_gamma   90.00
#
_symmetry.space_group_name_H-M   'P 1'
#
loop_
_entity.id
_entity.type
_entity.pdbx_description
1 polymer ?
#
loop_
_entity_poly.entity_id
_entity_poly.type
_entity_poly.pdbx_seq_one_letter_code
_entity_poly.pdbx_strand_id
1 'polypeptide(L)'
;MLYSTFPTTPDLLFCNLRGTISKQLRPGRQEDAHEFLRYLLDAFQMSALKHEKKKTTIVHKIWGGYLRSQVKCCACGKESNTYDSILDLSLEMKDCSVTEALKHFTAKESLEGNNKYFCKQCNTLQKAIKQLTIFEPPNVLVLHLKRFQYESERESSRLRDITSTKINRFVSFDSELDITSL
;
A
#
# COMPACT_ATOMS: atom_id res chain seq x y z
N MET A 1 37.38 -0.09 2.64
CA MET A 1 36.26 -0.99 2.29
C MET A 1 36.24 -1.11 0.78
N LEU A 2 36.48 -2.31 0.26
CA LEU A 2 36.51 -2.59 -1.17
C LEU A 2 35.08 -2.89 -1.63
N TYR A 3 34.38 -1.93 -2.22
CA TYR A 3 33.21 -2.26 -3.01
C TYR A 3 33.72 -2.84 -4.33
N SER A 4 33.44 -4.11 -4.59
CA SER A 4 33.66 -4.72 -5.90
C SER A 4 32.81 -3.98 -6.93
N THR A 5 33.45 -3.42 -7.95
CA THR A 5 32.78 -2.77 -9.09
C THR A 5 32.26 -3.78 -10.12
N PHE A 6 32.49 -5.08 -9.92
CA PHE A 6 31.98 -6.12 -10.80
C PHE A 6 30.55 -6.50 -10.41
N PRO A 7 29.63 -6.60 -11.39
CA PRO A 7 28.28 -7.07 -11.13
C PRO A 7 28.32 -8.51 -10.60
N THR A 8 27.60 -8.75 -9.51
CA THR A 8 27.40 -10.09 -8.94
C THR A 8 26.07 -10.67 -9.39
N THR A 9 26.09 -11.94 -9.79
CA THR A 9 24.87 -12.69 -10.11
C THR A 9 24.25 -13.23 -8.82
N PRO A 10 22.97 -12.94 -8.52
CA PRO A 10 22.31 -13.39 -7.29
C PRO A 10 21.75 -14.82 -7.45
N ASP A 11 22.61 -15.80 -7.77
CA ASP A 11 22.20 -17.17 -8.13
C ASP A 11 21.35 -17.83 -7.03
N LEU A 12 21.72 -17.67 -5.76
CA LEU A 12 20.97 -18.21 -4.63
C LEU A 12 19.56 -17.62 -4.52
N LEU A 13 19.40 -16.32 -4.78
CA LEU A 13 18.09 -15.68 -4.77
C LEU A 13 17.24 -16.22 -5.92
N PHE A 14 17.84 -16.35 -7.10
CA PHE A 14 17.17 -16.79 -8.31
C PHE A 14 16.71 -18.25 -8.20
N CYS A 15 17.57 -19.16 -7.71
CA CYS A 15 17.22 -20.56 -7.48
C CYS A 15 16.09 -20.73 -6.45
N ASN A 16 16.04 -19.86 -5.43
CA ASN A 16 15.02 -19.92 -4.38
C ASN A 16 13.78 -19.06 -4.65
N LEU A 17 13.73 -18.33 -5.78
CA LEU A 17 12.65 -17.39 -6.10
C LEU A 17 11.26 -18.05 -6.01
N ARG A 18 11.10 -19.21 -6.66
CA ARG A 18 9.81 -19.92 -6.70
C ARG A 18 9.53 -20.79 -5.48
N GLY A 19 10.59 -21.25 -4.81
CA GLY A 19 10.49 -22.13 -3.64
C GLY A 19 10.24 -21.39 -2.34
N THR A 20 10.75 -20.16 -2.22
CA THR A 20 10.74 -19.39 -0.97
C THR A 20 9.97 -18.07 -1.09
N ILE A 21 10.13 -17.33 -2.19
CA ILE A 21 9.57 -15.97 -2.32
C ILE A 21 8.14 -16.04 -2.86
N SER A 22 7.94 -16.54 -4.08
CA SER A 22 6.60 -16.72 -4.64
C SER A 22 6.59 -17.69 -5.81
N LYS A 23 5.63 -18.62 -5.78
CA LYS A 23 5.40 -19.59 -6.86
C LYS A 23 4.94 -18.92 -8.18
N GLN A 24 4.40 -17.71 -8.08
CA GLN A 24 3.82 -16.96 -9.20
C GLN A 24 4.88 -16.31 -10.08
N LEU A 25 6.02 -15.91 -9.50
CA LEU A 25 7.13 -15.28 -10.21
C LEU A 25 7.79 -16.27 -11.17
N ARG A 26 8.08 -15.82 -12.40
CA ARG A 26 8.69 -16.65 -13.43
C ARG A 26 10.05 -16.09 -13.84
N PRO A 27 11.13 -16.87 -13.64
CA PRO A 27 12.43 -16.58 -14.25
C PRO A 27 12.33 -16.23 -15.74
N GLY A 28 13.00 -15.15 -16.14
CA GLY A 28 13.05 -14.69 -17.54
C GLY A 28 11.81 -13.93 -18.02
N ARG A 29 10.81 -13.71 -17.16
CA ARG A 29 9.64 -12.86 -17.44
C ARG A 29 9.78 -11.51 -16.74
N GLN A 30 9.26 -10.46 -17.36
CA GLN A 30 9.08 -9.18 -16.68
C GLN A 30 7.92 -9.28 -15.68
N GLU A 31 8.18 -8.92 -14.43
CA GLU A 31 7.22 -8.98 -13.31
C GLU A 31 7.06 -7.59 -12.67
N ASP A 32 6.02 -7.42 -11.86
CA ASP A 32 5.80 -6.20 -11.08
C ASP A 32 6.76 -6.14 -9.88
N ALA A 33 7.54 -5.06 -9.78
CA ALA A 33 8.52 -4.86 -8.71
C ALA A 33 7.88 -4.66 -7.32
N HIS A 34 6.69 -4.04 -7.26
CA HIS A 34 5.95 -3.90 -6.00
C HIS A 34 5.42 -5.26 -5.53
N GLU A 35 4.90 -6.06 -6.46
CA GLU A 35 4.47 -7.42 -6.14
C GLU A 35 5.65 -8.28 -5.65
N PHE A 36 6.81 -8.21 -6.32
CA PHE A 36 8.03 -8.87 -5.86
C PHE A 36 8.44 -8.42 -4.45
N LEU A 37 8.42 -7.11 -4.16
CA LEU A 37 8.75 -6.58 -2.83
C LEU A 37 7.83 -7.16 -1.75
N ARG A 38 6.52 -7.23 -2.00
CA ARG A 38 5.56 -7.79 -1.05
C ARG A 38 5.85 -9.25 -0.75
N TYR A 39 6.08 -10.06 -1.78
CA TYR A 39 6.46 -11.47 -1.60
C TYR A 39 7.78 -11.63 -0.82
N LEU A 40 8.75 -10.76 -1.08
CA LEU A 40 10.03 -10.79 -0.39
C LEU A 40 9.89 -10.44 1.10
N LEU A 41 9.14 -9.39 1.43
CA LEU A 41 8.89 -8.98 2.82
C LEU A 41 8.09 -10.04 3.58
N ASP A 42 7.12 -10.68 2.94
CA ASP A 42 6.37 -11.80 3.50
C ASP A 42 7.28 -13.01 3.78
N ALA A 43 8.21 -13.32 2.87
CA ALA A 43 9.21 -14.37 3.07
C ALA A 43 10.14 -14.05 4.26
N PHE A 44 10.59 -12.80 4.39
CA PHE A 44 11.38 -12.35 5.54
C PHE A 44 10.59 -12.43 6.84
N GLN A 45 9.31 -12.03 6.82
CA GLN A 45 8.41 -12.13 7.96
C GLN A 45 8.26 -13.57 8.43
N MET A 46 7.94 -14.48 7.51
CA MET A 46 7.77 -15.91 7.80
C MET A 46 9.08 -16.55 8.30
N SER A 47 10.22 -16.15 7.75
CA SER A 47 11.52 -16.61 8.23
C SER A 47 11.80 -16.13 9.66
N ALA A 48 11.58 -14.85 9.95
CA ALA A 48 11.80 -14.28 11.29
C ALA A 48 10.90 -14.92 12.36
N LEU A 49 9.62 -15.15 12.05
CA LEU A 49 8.66 -15.77 12.98
C LEU A 49 9.01 -17.23 13.34
N LYS A 50 9.74 -17.95 12.48
CA LYS A 50 10.22 -19.32 12.81
C LYS A 50 11.27 -19.32 13.91
N HIS A 51 12.04 -18.24 14.03
CA HIS A 51 13.13 -18.11 14.99
C HIS A 51 12.74 -17.33 16.25
N GLU A 52 11.73 -16.46 16.18
CA GLU A 52 11.28 -15.64 17.31
C GLU A 52 9.79 -15.87 17.64
N LYS A 53 9.47 -16.25 18.89
CA LYS A 53 8.08 -16.26 19.43
C LYS A 53 7.54 -14.86 19.77
N LYS A 54 8.03 -13.82 19.09
CA LYS A 54 7.64 -12.43 19.37
C LYS A 54 6.42 -12.04 18.52
N LYS A 55 5.60 -11.13 19.04
CA LYS A 55 4.48 -10.52 18.31
C LYS A 55 4.95 -9.65 17.14
N THR A 56 6.18 -9.11 17.19
CA THR A 56 6.75 -8.21 16.17
C THR A 56 8.10 -8.72 15.68
N THR A 57 8.32 -8.69 14.37
CA THR A 57 9.55 -9.16 13.70
C THR A 57 10.47 -7.99 13.37
N ILE A 58 11.70 -8.30 12.92
CA ILE A 58 12.61 -7.30 12.36
C ILE A 58 12.00 -6.54 11.17
N VAL A 59 11.17 -7.22 10.34
CA VAL A 59 10.49 -6.59 9.19
C VAL A 59 9.56 -5.48 9.67
N HIS A 60 8.73 -5.75 10.67
CA HIS A 60 7.80 -4.75 11.23
C HIS A 60 8.53 -3.65 12.02
N LYS A 61 9.73 -3.91 12.55
CA LYS A 61 10.53 -2.87 13.19
C LYS A 61 11.15 -1.89 12.19
N ILE A 62 11.38 -2.32 10.95
CA ILE A 62 11.99 -1.48 9.91
C ILE A 62 10.90 -0.80 9.08
N TRP A 63 10.02 -1.59 8.46
CA TRP A 63 9.00 -1.12 7.52
C TRP A 63 7.58 -1.09 8.09
N GLY A 64 7.37 -1.64 9.29
CA GLY A 64 6.05 -1.72 9.89
C GLY A 64 5.56 -0.37 10.39
N GLY A 65 4.33 -0.04 10.02
CA GLY A 65 3.57 1.08 10.58
C GLY A 65 2.10 0.71 10.73
N TYR A 66 1.30 1.65 11.20
CA TYR A 66 -0.15 1.51 11.30
C TYR A 66 -0.87 2.69 10.68
N LEU A 67 -1.85 2.40 9.83
CA LEU A 67 -2.86 3.37 9.41
C LEU A 67 -4.02 3.34 10.41
N ARG A 68 -4.64 4.50 10.64
CA ARG A 68 -5.94 4.59 11.31
C ARG A 68 -7.00 4.97 10.29
N SER A 69 -7.96 4.09 10.06
CA SER A 69 -9.21 4.37 9.35
C SER A 69 -10.27 4.83 10.36
N GLN A 70 -10.55 6.13 10.37
CA GLN A 70 -11.58 6.72 11.21
C GLN A 70 -12.86 6.95 10.39
N VAL A 71 -14.01 6.57 10.96
CA VAL A 71 -15.34 6.97 10.48
C VAL A 71 -16.06 7.73 11.59
N LYS A 72 -16.42 8.99 11.33
CA LYS A 72 -17.14 9.87 12.25
C LYS A 72 -18.55 10.12 11.77
N CYS A 73 -19.54 9.66 12.53
CA CYS A 73 -20.96 9.88 12.21
C CYS A 73 -21.32 11.37 12.36
N CYS A 74 -21.94 11.98 11.35
CA CYS A 74 -22.31 13.39 11.38
C CYS A 74 -23.53 13.68 12.25
N ALA A 75 -24.36 12.67 12.57
CA ALA A 75 -25.56 12.85 13.37
C ALA A 75 -25.30 12.81 14.89
N CYS A 76 -24.46 11.86 15.35
CA CYS A 76 -24.18 11.67 16.79
C CYS A 76 -22.73 11.96 17.18
N GLY A 77 -21.84 12.26 16.22
CA GLY A 77 -20.43 12.52 16.48
C GLY A 77 -19.58 11.30 16.84
N LYS A 78 -20.18 10.10 16.95
CA LYS A 78 -19.44 8.87 17.31
C LYS A 78 -18.37 8.55 16.29
N GLU A 79 -17.17 8.31 16.79
CA GLU A 79 -16.01 7.87 16.01
C GLU A 79 -15.85 6.35 16.13
N SER A 80 -15.59 5.71 14.99
CA SER A 80 -15.18 4.31 14.87
C SER A 80 -13.81 4.28 14.23
N ASN A 81 -12.82 3.71 14.92
CA ASN A 81 -11.44 3.62 14.43
C ASN A 81 -11.08 2.15 14.20
N THR A 82 -10.50 1.87 13.04
CA THR A 82 -9.83 0.61 12.70
C THR A 82 -8.35 0.90 12.47
N TYR A 83 -7.48 0.01 12.92
CA TYR A 83 -6.02 0.15 12.76
C TYR A 83 -5.49 -0.97 11.89
N ASP A 84 -4.87 -0.62 10.78
CA ASP A 84 -4.39 -1.54 9.77
C ASP A 84 -2.85 -1.49 9.70
N SER A 85 -2.20 -2.64 9.89
CA SER A 85 -0.74 -2.76 9.76
C SER A 85 -0.32 -2.58 8.30
N ILE A 86 0.73 -1.81 8.07
CA ILE A 86 1.31 -1.55 6.75
C ILE A 86 2.79 -1.90 6.70
N LEU A 87 3.26 -2.24 5.50
CA LEU A 87 4.69 -2.32 5.14
C LEU A 87 5.05 -1.37 3.99
N ASP A 88 4.03 -0.83 3.32
CA ASP A 88 4.14 0.13 2.23
C ASP A 88 2.84 0.96 2.15
N LEU A 89 2.91 2.14 1.54
CA LEU A 89 1.76 2.92 1.13
C LEU A 89 1.69 2.95 -0.39
N SER A 90 0.58 2.48 -0.95
CA SER A 90 0.35 2.49 -2.39
C SER A 90 -0.52 3.68 -2.79
N LEU A 91 0.12 4.72 -3.33
CA LEU A 91 -0.49 6.01 -3.67
C LEU A 91 -1.09 6.01 -5.08
N GLU A 92 -2.29 6.56 -5.22
CA GLU A 92 -2.92 6.76 -6.54
C GLU A 92 -2.25 7.92 -7.28
N MET A 93 -1.80 7.68 -8.51
CA MET A 93 -1.13 8.70 -9.30
C MET A 93 -2.12 9.58 -10.07
N LYS A 94 -3.02 10.25 -9.33
CA LYS A 94 -3.82 11.36 -9.86
C LYS A 94 -3.02 12.67 -9.85
N ASP A 95 -2.16 12.84 -8.84
CA ASP A 95 -1.51 14.11 -8.51
C ASP A 95 -0.06 14.23 -9.03
N CYS A 96 0.40 15.45 -9.30
CA CYS A 96 1.72 15.72 -9.88
C CYS A 96 2.91 15.63 -8.90
N SER A 97 2.67 15.39 -7.61
CA SER A 97 3.71 15.23 -6.59
C SER A 97 3.36 14.14 -5.57
N VAL A 98 4.39 13.59 -4.91
CA VAL A 98 4.22 12.63 -3.81
C VAL A 98 3.50 13.27 -2.63
N THR A 99 3.82 14.51 -2.29
CA THR A 99 3.20 15.25 -1.19
C THR A 99 1.70 15.44 -1.40
N GLU A 100 1.26 15.82 -2.60
CA GLU A 100 -0.16 15.95 -2.92
C GLU A 100 -0.86 14.58 -2.96
N ALA A 101 -0.22 13.56 -3.52
CA ALA A 101 -0.76 12.20 -3.52
C ALA A 101 -0.97 11.65 -2.10
N LEU A 102 -0.07 11.99 -1.15
CA LEU A 102 -0.21 11.65 0.26
C LEU A 102 -1.34 12.42 0.95
N LYS A 103 -1.46 13.72 0.70
CA LYS A 103 -2.60 14.53 1.20
C LYS A 103 -3.93 13.99 0.70
N HIS A 104 -3.99 13.57 -0.56
CA HIS A 104 -5.18 12.94 -1.13
C HIS A 104 -5.44 11.57 -0.48
N PHE A 105 -4.39 10.77 -0.27
CA PHE A 105 -4.49 9.48 0.43
C PHE A 105 -5.09 9.61 1.84
N THR A 106 -4.78 10.70 2.57
CA THR A 106 -5.30 10.98 3.91
C THR A 106 -6.45 11.99 3.96
N ALA A 107 -7.00 12.35 2.79
CA ALA A 107 -8.09 13.30 2.71
C ALA A 107 -9.37 12.75 3.37
N LYS A 108 -10.18 13.66 3.91
CA LYS A 108 -11.51 13.35 4.42
C LYS A 108 -12.45 13.06 3.25
N GLU A 109 -13.11 11.92 3.28
CA GLU A 109 -14.15 11.54 2.32
C GLU A 109 -15.54 11.55 2.98
N SER A 110 -16.56 12.03 2.25
CA SER A 110 -17.95 12.06 2.72
C SER A 110 -18.66 10.76 2.33
N LEU A 111 -19.17 10.04 3.33
CA LEU A 111 -20.01 8.87 3.17
C LEU A 111 -21.48 9.32 3.14
N GLU A 112 -22.02 9.51 1.94
CA GLU A 112 -23.37 10.05 1.71
C GLU A 112 -24.09 9.39 0.52
N GLY A 113 -25.35 9.78 0.27
CA GLY A 113 -26.18 9.17 -0.78
C GLY A 113 -26.35 7.66 -0.60
N ASN A 114 -25.93 6.88 -1.60
CA ASN A 114 -25.95 5.42 -1.57
C ASN A 114 -24.81 4.81 -0.73
N ASN A 115 -23.81 5.59 -0.35
CA ASN A 115 -22.63 5.15 0.40
C ASN A 115 -22.69 5.57 1.88
N LYS A 116 -23.90 5.70 2.45
CA LYS A 116 -24.08 6.08 3.86
C LYS A 116 -23.52 5.01 4.80
N TYR A 117 -22.99 5.46 5.93
CA TYR A 117 -22.46 4.60 6.98
C TYR A 117 -23.56 4.15 7.94
N PHE A 118 -23.62 2.86 8.25
CA PHE A 118 -24.51 2.36 9.31
C PHE A 118 -23.94 2.67 10.69
N CYS A 119 -24.53 3.65 11.37
CA CYS A 119 -24.11 4.04 12.70
C CYS A 119 -24.77 3.15 13.77
N LYS A 120 -23.97 2.36 14.49
CA LYS A 120 -24.46 1.49 15.58
C LYS A 120 -25.16 2.25 16.70
N GLN A 121 -24.73 3.48 16.99
CA GLN A 121 -25.34 4.32 18.04
C GLN A 121 -26.67 4.94 17.60
N CYS A 122 -26.80 5.37 16.34
CA CYS A 122 -28.06 5.86 15.79
C CYS A 122 -29.00 4.73 15.34
N ASN A 123 -28.47 3.50 15.26
CA ASN A 123 -29.12 2.31 14.71
C ASN A 123 -29.74 2.53 13.32
N THR A 124 -29.08 3.32 12.46
CA THR A 124 -29.56 3.65 11.11
C THR A 124 -28.42 4.16 10.21
N LEU A 125 -28.69 4.26 8.90
CA LEU A 125 -27.77 4.82 7.92
C LEU A 125 -27.66 6.34 8.08
N GLN A 126 -26.43 6.82 8.26
CA GLN A 126 -26.12 8.22 8.50
C GLN A 126 -25.04 8.70 7.54
N LYS A 127 -25.05 10.02 7.30
CA LYS A 127 -23.89 10.69 6.71
C LYS A 127 -22.72 10.58 7.69
N ALA A 128 -21.53 10.30 7.18
CA ALA A 128 -20.32 10.23 7.97
C ALA A 128 -19.13 10.81 7.21
N ILE A 129 -18.08 11.17 7.93
CA ILE A 129 -16.77 11.50 7.35
C ILE A 129 -15.85 10.32 7.62
N LYS A 130 -15.20 9.80 6.56
CA LYS A 130 -14.14 8.80 6.69
C LYS A 130 -12.79 9.46 6.38
N GLN A 131 -11.76 9.02 7.08
CA GLN A 131 -10.39 9.51 6.89
C GLN A 131 -9.38 8.41 7.23
N LEU A 132 -8.34 8.28 6.41
CA LEU A 132 -7.13 7.53 6.75
C LEU A 132 -6.08 8.50 7.27
N THR A 133 -5.36 8.13 8.32
CA THR A 133 -4.20 8.89 8.84
C THR A 133 -3.07 7.93 9.18
N ILE A 134 -1.82 8.40 9.17
CA ILE A 134 -0.69 7.60 9.65
C ILE A 134 -0.72 7.63 11.18
N PHE A 135 -1.05 6.50 11.80
CA PHE A 135 -1.14 6.40 13.26
C PHE A 135 0.22 6.12 13.90
N GLU A 136 0.95 5.17 13.34
CA GLU A 136 2.34 4.87 13.70
C GLU A 136 3.19 4.83 12.43
N PRO A 137 4.14 5.75 12.23
CA PRO A 137 4.98 5.76 11.05
C PRO A 137 6.06 4.66 11.14
N PRO A 138 6.45 4.04 10.01
CA PRO A 138 7.59 3.14 9.97
C PRO A 138 8.92 3.89 10.04
N ASN A 139 9.98 3.20 10.47
CA ASN A 139 11.35 3.74 10.40
C ASN A 139 11.84 3.91 8.96
N VAL A 140 11.36 3.05 8.06
CA VAL A 140 11.60 3.13 6.62
C VAL A 140 10.25 3.09 5.90
N LEU A 141 9.82 4.24 5.40
CA LEU A 141 8.59 4.37 4.64
C LEU A 141 8.81 3.98 3.18
N VAL A 142 8.05 2.99 2.70
CA VAL A 142 8.01 2.61 1.28
C VAL A 142 6.77 3.22 0.65
N LEU A 143 6.96 4.05 -0.37
CA LEU A 143 5.88 4.63 -1.17
C LEU A 143 5.85 3.96 -2.54
N HIS A 144 4.80 3.19 -2.79
CA HIS A 144 4.52 2.64 -4.12
C HIS A 144 3.63 3.60 -4.90
N LEU A 145 4.10 4.05 -6.07
CA LEU A 145 3.34 4.90 -6.97
C LEU A 145 2.53 4.02 -7.93
N LYS A 146 1.21 3.94 -7.77
CA LYS A 146 0.32 3.16 -8.65
C LYS A 146 0.26 3.78 -10.05
N ARG A 147 1.25 3.47 -10.88
CA ARG A 147 1.38 4.01 -12.25
C ARG A 147 0.67 3.18 -13.31
N PHE A 148 0.27 1.96 -12.99
CA PHE A 148 -0.48 1.10 -13.91
C PHE A 148 -1.96 1.18 -13.58
N GLN A 149 -2.77 1.54 -14.57
CA GLN A 149 -4.23 1.58 -14.48
C GLN A 149 -4.80 0.54 -15.43
N TYR A 150 -5.83 -0.17 -14.98
CA TYR A 150 -6.57 -1.12 -15.80
C TYR A 150 -7.93 -0.51 -16.11
N GLU A 151 -8.18 -0.19 -17.36
CA GLU A 151 -9.51 0.22 -17.79
C GLU A 151 -10.29 -1.03 -18.21
N SER A 152 -11.42 -1.26 -17.55
CA SER A 152 -12.40 -2.23 -18.04
C SER A 152 -13.39 -1.48 -18.92
N GLU A 153 -13.26 -1.58 -20.24
CA GLU A 153 -14.30 -1.11 -21.15
C GLU A 153 -15.58 -1.92 -20.89
N ARG A 154 -16.65 -1.23 -20.49
CA ARG A 154 -17.98 -1.84 -20.36
C ARG A 154 -18.63 -1.86 -21.74
N GLU A 155 -18.21 -2.76 -22.61
CA GLU A 155 -19.01 -3.10 -23.79
C GLU A 155 -19.69 -4.46 -23.63
N SER A 156 -21.00 -4.42 -23.76
CA SER A 156 -21.87 -5.58 -23.86
C SER A 156 -21.45 -6.41 -25.07
N SER A 157 -20.96 -7.63 -24.83
CA SER A 157 -21.00 -8.82 -25.71
C SER A 157 -19.75 -9.33 -26.45
N ARG A 158 -18.53 -8.77 -26.31
CA ARG A 158 -17.30 -9.43 -26.86
C ARG A 158 -16.11 -9.34 -25.89
N LEU A 159 -15.13 -10.24 -26.06
CA LEU A 159 -14.03 -10.56 -25.13
C LEU A 159 -13.36 -9.31 -24.53
N ARG A 160 -13.09 -9.38 -23.21
CA ARG A 160 -12.47 -8.30 -22.41
C ARG A 160 -10.99 -8.16 -22.75
N ASP A 161 -10.65 -7.24 -23.63
CA ASP A 161 -9.27 -6.73 -23.71
C ASP A 161 -9.08 -5.75 -22.55
N ILE A 162 -8.42 -6.21 -21.48
CA ILE A 162 -7.99 -5.32 -20.40
C ILE A 162 -6.79 -4.53 -20.92
N THR A 163 -7.02 -3.29 -21.33
CA THR A 163 -5.94 -2.37 -21.68
C THR A 163 -5.34 -1.82 -20.40
N SER A 164 -4.04 -2.05 -20.20
CA SER A 164 -3.28 -1.47 -19.10
C SER A 164 -2.53 -0.24 -19.59
N THR A 165 -2.79 0.92 -19.01
CA THR A 165 -2.10 2.17 -19.34
C THR A 165 -1.09 2.53 -18.25
N LYS A 166 0.09 3.01 -18.66
CA LYS A 166 1.14 3.46 -17.74
C LYS A 166 1.18 4.98 -17.66
N ILE A 167 1.08 5.51 -16.45
CA ILE A 167 1.23 6.92 -16.14
C ILE A 167 2.72 7.29 -16.22
N ASN A 168 3.12 7.88 -17.35
CA ASN A 168 4.50 8.27 -17.63
C ASN A 168 4.83 9.73 -17.24
N ARG A 169 3.84 10.52 -16.81
CA ARG A 169 4.10 11.89 -16.37
C ARG A 169 5.08 11.93 -15.18
N PHE A 170 5.84 13.01 -15.11
CA PHE A 170 6.69 13.31 -13.97
C PHE A 170 5.85 13.41 -12.69
N VAL A 171 6.40 12.90 -11.59
CA VAL A 171 5.84 13.06 -10.24
C VAL A 171 6.98 13.62 -9.41
N SER A 172 6.84 14.86 -8.95
CA SER A 172 7.86 15.48 -8.10
C SER A 172 7.85 14.85 -6.71
N PHE A 173 9.03 14.78 -6.10
CA PHE A 173 9.21 14.35 -4.73
C PHE A 173 10.37 15.14 -4.14
N ASP A 174 10.18 15.59 -2.90
CA ASP A 174 11.17 16.37 -2.17
C ASP A 174 12.15 15.44 -1.47
N SER A 175 13.36 15.93 -1.17
CA SER A 175 14.35 15.17 -0.38
C SER A 175 13.93 14.99 1.07
N GLU A 176 13.05 15.86 1.57
CA GLU A 176 12.48 15.83 2.90
C GLU A 176 10.96 15.73 2.78
N LEU A 177 10.35 14.84 3.57
CA LEU A 177 8.91 14.61 3.57
C LEU A 177 8.40 14.70 5.02
N ASP A 178 7.63 15.73 5.31
CA ASP A 178 6.93 15.84 6.59
C ASP A 178 5.61 15.07 6.54
N ILE A 179 5.49 14.07 7.41
CA ILE A 179 4.31 13.20 7.54
C ILE A 179 3.51 13.46 8.82
N THR A 180 3.91 14.44 9.64
CA THR A 180 3.29 14.70 10.95
C THR A 180 1.84 15.17 10.86
N SER A 181 1.46 15.77 9.73
CA SER A 181 0.11 16.29 9.48
C SER A 181 -0.80 15.36 8.67
N LEU A 182 -0.37 14.12 8.39
CA LEU A 182 -1.06 13.19 7.48
C LEU A 182 -1.94 12.14 8.18
#